data_AF-A0A538NXW2-F1
#
_entry.id   AF-A0A538NXW2-F1
#
_cell.length_a   1.000
_cell.length_b   1.000
_cell.length_c   1.000
_cell.angle_alpha   90.00
_cell.angle_beta   90.00
_cell.angle_gamma   90.00
#
_symmetry.space_group_name_H-M   'P 1'
#
loop_
_entity.id
_entity.type
_entity.pdbx_description
1 polymer ?
#
loop_
_entity_poly.entity_id
_entity_poly.type
_entity_poly.pdbx_seq_one_letter_code
_entity_poly.pdbx_strand_id
1 'polypeptide(L)'
;MFASKTLRRLAVLAVALNLLTPAAISSRQKPKSHNNSKANAKKEQEVPDGIPSLWRRPSDVAARDLYWGPGGKSLQPDLTRVTLIEKEKGGYSTKYRVRDASGREWRG
;
A
#
# COMPACT_ATOMS: atom_id res chain seq x y z
N MET A 1 27.36 -36.40 -48.99
CA MET A 1 27.73 -35.16 -48.28
C MET A 1 28.27 -34.16 -49.29
N PHE A 2 27.88 -32.89 -49.12
CA PHE A 2 28.27 -31.67 -49.86
C PHE A 2 27.64 -31.46 -51.25
N ALA A 3 26.63 -30.59 -51.27
CA ALA A 3 26.16 -29.89 -52.46
C ALA A 3 26.04 -28.39 -52.17
N SER A 4 26.21 -27.62 -53.23
CA SER A 4 26.82 -26.31 -53.33
C SER A 4 25.96 -25.10 -52.97
N LYS A 5 26.69 -24.05 -52.58
CA LYS A 5 26.33 -22.63 -52.58
C LYS A 5 25.46 -22.22 -53.77
N THR A 6 24.48 -21.33 -53.57
CA THR A 6 24.52 -19.91 -53.98
C THR A 6 23.13 -19.28 -54.12
N LEU A 7 22.96 -18.14 -53.45
CA LEU A 7 22.38 -16.87 -53.94
C LEU A 7 20.93 -16.78 -54.47
N ARG A 8 20.33 -15.66 -54.04
CA ARG A 8 19.35 -14.78 -54.74
C ARG A 8 17.88 -15.25 -54.66
N ARG A 9 17.06 -14.56 -53.86
CA ARG A 9 16.33 -13.31 -54.18
C ARG A 9 15.18 -13.54 -55.17
N LEU A 10 14.02 -12.98 -54.83
CA LEU A 10 12.79 -12.77 -55.63
C LEU A 10 11.83 -13.98 -55.59
N ALA A 11 10.74 -13.92 -54.81
CA ALA A 11 9.46 -13.27 -55.14
C ALA A 11 8.76 -13.91 -56.34
N VAL A 12 7.54 -14.44 -56.11
CA VAL A 12 6.31 -14.32 -56.95
C VAL A 12 5.43 -15.60 -56.86
N LEU A 13 4.25 -15.40 -56.23
CA LEU A 13 2.89 -15.94 -56.45
C LEU A 13 2.62 -17.38 -56.98
N ALA A 14 1.76 -18.12 -56.25
CA ALA A 14 0.50 -18.76 -56.72
C ALA A 14 -0.18 -19.52 -55.54
N VAL A 15 -1.07 -18.90 -54.76
CA VAL A 15 -2.56 -19.02 -54.81
C VAL A 15 -3.11 -20.45 -54.85
N ALA A 16 -3.59 -20.93 -53.69
CA ALA A 16 -4.70 -21.87 -53.49
C ALA A 16 -4.94 -21.98 -51.98
N LEU A 17 -6.12 -22.04 -51.38
CA LEU A 17 -7.51 -21.82 -51.77
C LEU A 17 -8.23 -21.76 -50.40
N ASN A 18 -9.05 -20.75 -50.21
CA ASN A 18 -9.69 -20.38 -48.95
C ASN A 18 -10.47 -21.53 -48.25
N LEU A 19 -10.17 -21.77 -46.96
CA LEU A 19 -11.16 -22.24 -45.98
C LEU A 19 -11.26 -21.22 -44.82
N LEU A 20 -12.18 -20.28 -45.02
CA LEU A 20 -13.25 -19.94 -44.07
C LEU A 20 -12.92 -19.95 -42.56
N THR A 21 -12.47 -18.81 -42.03
CA THR A 21 -12.95 -18.23 -40.74
C THR A 21 -12.43 -16.78 -40.60
N PRO A 22 -13.26 -15.74 -40.76
CA PRO A 22 -12.88 -14.40 -40.32
C PRO A 22 -13.04 -14.34 -38.80
N ALA A 23 -11.94 -14.50 -38.07
CA ALA A 23 -11.82 -13.86 -36.77
C ALA A 23 -11.84 -12.35 -37.02
N ALA A 24 -13.03 -11.77 -37.04
CA ALA A 24 -13.24 -10.34 -37.11
C ALA A 24 -12.58 -9.71 -35.87
N ILE A 25 -11.33 -9.27 -36.04
CA ILE A 25 -10.69 -8.26 -35.22
C ILE A 25 -11.47 -6.96 -35.49
N SER A 26 -12.64 -6.85 -34.88
CA SER A 26 -13.26 -5.55 -34.63
C SER A 26 -12.49 -4.94 -33.46
N SER A 27 -11.37 -4.29 -33.77
CA SER A 27 -10.83 -3.24 -32.92
C SER A 27 -11.82 -2.07 -32.95
N ARG A 28 -12.94 -2.21 -32.24
CA ARG A 28 -13.84 -1.11 -31.94
C ARG A 28 -13.11 -0.22 -30.95
N GLN A 29 -12.32 0.73 -31.44
CA GLN A 29 -11.91 1.88 -30.66
C GLN A 29 -13.19 2.53 -30.14
N LYS A 30 -13.52 2.26 -28.87
CA LYS A 30 -14.58 2.96 -28.16
C LYS A 30 -14.19 4.45 -28.20
N PRO A 31 -15.04 5.35 -28.71
CA PRO A 31 -14.79 6.77 -28.59
C PRO A 31 -14.69 7.09 -27.09
N LYS A 32 -13.62 7.77 -26.69
CA LYS A 32 -13.49 8.35 -25.35
C LYS A 32 -14.57 9.42 -25.20
N SER A 33 -15.72 9.01 -24.72
CA SER A 33 -16.73 9.90 -24.18
C SER A 33 -16.15 10.49 -22.89
N HIS A 34 -15.66 11.73 -22.96
CA HIS A 34 -15.41 12.56 -21.78
C HIS A 34 -16.75 13.04 -21.23
N ASN A 35 -17.53 12.10 -20.68
CA ASN A 35 -18.62 12.44 -19.79
C ASN A 35 -17.99 12.76 -18.43
N ASN A 36 -17.67 14.04 -18.23
CA ASN A 36 -17.46 14.62 -16.91
C ASN A 36 -18.83 14.74 -16.20
N SER A 37 -19.42 13.59 -15.86
CA SER A 37 -20.43 13.52 -14.82
C SER A 37 -19.76 12.90 -13.59
N LYS A 38 -19.02 13.74 -12.85
CA LYS A 38 -18.77 13.50 -11.43
C LYS A 38 -20.13 13.52 -10.72
N ALA A 39 -20.86 12.42 -10.82
CA ALA A 39 -21.88 12.11 -9.83
C ALA A 39 -21.12 11.95 -8.52
N ASN A 40 -21.20 12.97 -7.65
CA ASN A 40 -20.85 12.85 -6.26
C ASN A 40 -21.76 11.78 -5.66
N ALA A 41 -21.36 10.52 -5.78
CA ALA A 41 -21.86 9.45 -4.94
C ALA A 41 -21.37 9.76 -3.53
N LYS A 42 -22.16 10.56 -2.82
CA LYS A 42 -22.04 10.75 -1.38
C LYS A 42 -22.17 9.35 -0.79
N LYS A 43 -21.04 8.71 -0.45
CA LYS A 43 -21.08 7.51 0.40
C LYS A 43 -21.78 7.96 1.67
N GLU A 44 -23.03 7.55 1.84
CA GLU A 44 -23.71 7.57 3.13
C GLU A 44 -22.77 6.83 4.08
N GLN A 45 -22.03 7.58 4.91
CA GLN A 45 -21.25 6.97 5.97
C GLN A 45 -22.27 6.47 6.97
N GLU A 46 -22.36 5.15 7.14
CA GLU A 46 -23.12 4.55 8.23
C GLU A 46 -22.62 5.19 9.53
N VAL A 47 -23.47 6.04 10.11
CA VAL A 47 -23.18 6.66 11.40
C VAL A 47 -23.26 5.51 12.40
N PRO A 48 -22.20 5.21 13.17
CA PRO A 48 -22.23 4.14 14.14
C PRO A 48 -23.40 4.36 15.10
N ASP A 49 -24.27 3.36 15.25
CA ASP A 49 -25.32 3.40 16.26
C ASP A 49 -24.69 3.39 17.66
N GLY A 50 -24.86 4.50 18.39
CA GLY A 50 -24.30 4.68 19.72
C GLY A 50 -24.47 6.11 20.24
N ILE A 51 -24.33 6.29 21.55
CA ILE A 51 -24.32 7.62 22.15
C ILE A 51 -22.97 8.28 21.79
N PRO A 52 -22.96 9.39 21.04
CA PRO A 52 -21.73 10.11 20.75
C PRO A 52 -21.16 10.67 22.05
N SER A 53 -20.04 10.12 22.49
CA SER A 53 -19.38 10.51 23.75
C SER A 53 -17.89 10.69 23.49
N LEU A 54 -17.40 11.91 23.72
CA LEU A 54 -15.97 12.23 23.66
C LEU A 54 -15.23 11.81 24.94
N TRP A 55 -15.94 11.81 26.08
CA TRP A 55 -15.38 11.53 27.38
C TRP A 55 -16.33 10.65 28.21
N ARG A 56 -15.77 9.61 28.83
CA ARG A 56 -16.47 8.71 29.74
C ARG A 56 -15.78 8.70 31.10
N ARG A 57 -16.55 8.78 32.18
CA ARG A 57 -16.01 8.63 33.53
C ARG A 57 -15.36 7.25 33.67
N PRO A 58 -14.09 7.15 34.13
CA PRO A 58 -13.48 5.87 34.44
C PRO A 58 -14.23 5.22 35.62
N SER A 59 -14.63 3.96 35.47
CA SER A 59 -15.46 3.24 36.43
C SER A 59 -14.74 2.97 37.76
N ASP A 60 -13.48 2.56 37.69
CA ASP A 60 -12.65 2.24 38.85
C ASP A 60 -11.27 2.88 38.69
N VAL A 61 -11.03 3.94 39.45
CA VAL A 61 -9.73 4.64 39.46
C VAL A 61 -8.74 3.94 40.40
N ALA A 62 -9.24 3.32 41.47
CA ALA A 62 -8.40 2.69 42.49
C ALA A 62 -7.73 1.41 41.98
N ALA A 63 -8.38 0.68 41.06
CA ALA A 63 -7.80 -0.49 40.42
C ALA A 63 -6.78 -0.19 39.31
N ARG A 64 -6.58 1.08 38.93
CA ARG A 64 -5.64 1.43 37.84
C ARG A 64 -4.24 1.58 38.40
N ASP A 65 -3.26 0.98 37.73
CA ASP A 65 -1.87 1.29 37.97
C ASP A 65 -1.57 2.69 37.40
N LEU A 66 -1.65 3.70 38.27
CA LEU A 66 -1.35 5.10 37.92
C LEU A 66 0.16 5.40 37.95
N TYR A 67 0.98 4.46 38.42
CA TYR A 67 2.43 4.65 38.55
C TYR A 67 3.17 4.13 37.32
N TRP A 68 2.94 2.87 36.93
CA TRP A 68 3.54 2.29 35.73
C TRP A 68 2.66 2.39 34.48
N GLY A 69 1.37 2.70 34.66
CA GLY A 69 0.41 2.72 33.57
C GLY A 69 0.01 1.31 33.09
N PRO A 70 -0.70 1.21 31.95
CA PRO A 70 -1.28 -0.06 31.49
C PRO A 70 -0.25 -1.13 31.12
N GLY A 71 1.01 -0.76 30.82
CA GLY A 71 2.08 -1.70 30.51
C GLY A 71 2.74 -2.33 31.74
N GLY A 72 2.48 -1.79 32.94
CA GLY A 72 3.14 -2.19 34.16
C GLY A 72 4.67 -1.98 34.12
N LYS A 73 5.34 -2.39 35.20
CA LYS A 73 6.80 -2.28 35.33
C LYS A 73 7.58 -3.02 34.24
N SER A 74 7.03 -4.11 33.70
CA SER A 74 7.67 -4.91 32.65
C SER A 74 7.87 -4.15 31.33
N LEU A 75 7.04 -3.14 31.05
CA LEU A 75 7.16 -2.33 29.85
C LEU A 75 8.09 -1.12 30.04
N GLN A 76 8.67 -0.94 31.23
CA GLN A 76 9.64 0.11 31.48
C GLN A 76 10.85 -0.06 30.56
N PRO A 77 11.36 1.02 29.93
CA PRO A 77 12.58 0.96 29.14
C PRO A 77 13.78 0.55 30.01
N ASP A 78 14.63 -0.30 29.45
CA ASP A 78 15.87 -0.70 30.11
C ASP A 78 16.99 0.28 29.77
N LEU A 79 17.29 1.14 30.74
CA LEU A 79 18.21 2.27 30.58
C LEU A 79 19.68 1.90 30.86
N THR A 80 19.99 0.63 31.15
CA THR A 80 21.38 0.18 31.38
C THR A 80 22.27 0.40 30.17
N ARG A 81 21.69 0.34 28.96
CA ARG A 81 22.32 0.70 27.69
C ARG A 81 21.28 1.27 26.75
N VAL A 82 21.59 2.40 26.12
CA VAL A 82 20.73 3.03 25.11
C VAL A 82 21.55 3.33 23.86
N THR A 83 21.06 2.89 22.71
CA THR A 83 21.68 3.14 21.41
C THR A 83 20.82 4.09 20.60
N LEU A 84 21.40 5.21 20.15
CA LEU A 84 20.75 6.09 19.19
C LEU A 84 20.75 5.43 17.82
N ILE A 85 19.56 5.19 17.26
CA ILE A 85 19.39 4.60 15.93
C ILE A 85 19.34 5.72 14.89
N GLU A 86 18.50 6.72 15.13
CA GLU A 86 18.18 7.73 14.12
C GLU A 86 17.83 9.07 14.76
N LYS A 87 18.25 10.15 14.10
CA LYS A 87 17.87 11.53 14.41
C LYS A 87 17.15 12.11 13.21
N GLU A 88 15.84 12.18 13.28
CA GLU A 88 15.00 12.73 12.22
C GLU A 88 14.92 14.26 12.39
N LYS A 89 15.60 14.98 11.50
CA LYS A 89 15.55 16.44 11.44
C LYS A 89 14.42 16.85 10.49
N GLY A 90 13.28 17.28 11.03
CA GLY A 90 12.15 17.76 10.23
C GLY A 90 11.02 18.30 11.11
N GLY A 91 10.13 19.11 10.53
CA GLY A 91 9.05 19.78 11.26
C GLY A 91 9.55 20.79 12.30
N TYR A 92 8.75 21.04 13.34
CA TYR A 92 9.09 21.97 14.42
C TYR A 92 10.01 21.36 15.48
N SER A 93 10.05 20.03 15.59
CA SER A 93 10.78 19.32 16.65
C SER A 93 11.54 18.12 16.10
N THR A 94 12.78 17.95 16.56
CA THR A 94 13.62 16.81 16.18
C THR A 94 13.12 15.54 16.86
N LYS A 95 12.92 14.48 16.08
CA LYS A 95 12.53 13.17 16.58
C LYS A 95 13.74 12.26 16.73
N TYR A 96 13.68 11.39 17.73
CA TYR A 96 14.74 10.42 18.02
C TYR A 96 14.18 9.01 18.03
N ARG A 97 14.92 8.11 17.39
CA ARG A 97 14.70 6.67 17.49
C ARG A 97 15.83 6.06 18.30
N VAL A 98 15.50 5.39 19.39
CA VAL A 98 16.48 4.78 20.30
C VAL A 98 16.15 3.31 20.56
N ARG A 99 17.17 2.49 20.76
CA ARG A 99 17.02 1.09 21.20
C ARG A 99 17.47 0.99 22.66
N ASP A 100 16.66 0.36 23.49
CA ASP A 100 17.00 0.06 24.89
C ASP A 100 17.84 -1.23 25.02
N ALA A 101 18.32 -1.53 26.22
CA ALA A 101 19.17 -2.71 26.44
C ALA A 101 18.41 -4.04 26.32
N SER A 102 17.09 -4.00 26.52
CA SER A 102 16.17 -5.12 26.27
C SER A 102 15.87 -5.29 24.77
N GLY A 103 16.44 -4.46 23.89
CA GLY A 103 16.29 -4.55 22.44
C GLY A 103 15.05 -3.86 21.87
N ARG A 104 14.22 -3.21 22.69
CA ARG A 104 13.01 -2.50 22.23
C ARG A 104 13.37 -1.16 21.62
N GLU A 105 12.66 -0.81 20.55
CA GLU A 105 12.81 0.48 19.88
C GLU A 105 11.73 1.47 20.31
N TRP A 106 12.18 2.68 20.62
CA TRP A 106 11.35 3.78 21.07
C TRP A 106 11.44 4.93 20.08
N ARG A 107 10.32 5.63 19.88
CA ARG A 107 10.20 6.78 18.98
C ARG A 107 9.64 7.97 19.77
N GLY A 108 10.36 9.08 19.76
CA GLY A 108 9.97 10.35 20.40
C GLY A 108 10.09 11.51 19.44
#